data_AF-A0A951YWL9-F1
#
_entry.id   AF-A0A951YWL9-F1
#
_cell.length_a   1.000
_cell.length_b   1.000
_cell.length_c   1.000
_cell.angle_alpha   90.00
_cell.angle_beta   90.00
_cell.angle_gamma   90.00
#
_symmetry.space_group_name_H-M   'P 1'
#
loop_
_entity.id
_entity.type
_entity.pdbx_description
1 polymer ?
#
loop_
_entity_poly.entity_id
_entity_poly.type
_entity_poly.pdbx_seq_one_letter_code
_entity_poly.pdbx_strand_id
1 'polypeptide(L)'
;MTLRVLDRHRAAGVEALCELIVPGSARVGPSVYVDAILAAMPAGAREDALRAIDALSGARSADALAPRAHTPEFALVRALAIEAFYSDFVAPGSEGPGAWAEIDFEPPRAVDLERDWSYLGIR
;
A
#
# COMPACT_ATOMS: atom_id res chain seq x y z
N MET A 1 -12.02 14.17 -5.45
CA MET A 1 -11.27 13.78 -6.66
C MET A 1 -11.99 12.63 -7.33
N THR A 2 -12.00 12.54 -8.66
CA THR A 2 -12.63 11.40 -9.37
C THR A 2 -11.55 10.40 -9.78
N LEU A 3 -11.74 9.13 -9.39
CA LEU A 3 -10.84 8.02 -9.75
C LEU A 3 -10.99 7.69 -11.25
N ARG A 4 -9.89 7.26 -11.88
CA ARG A 4 -9.81 7.01 -13.33
C ARG A 4 -10.03 5.54 -13.70
N VAL A 5 -9.61 4.63 -12.83
CA VAL A 5 -9.61 3.18 -13.05
C VAL A 5 -10.48 2.47 -12.03
N LEU A 6 -10.34 2.83 -10.75
CA LEU A 6 -11.09 2.17 -9.68
C LEU A 6 -12.53 2.69 -9.64
N ASP A 7 -13.50 1.76 -9.70
CA ASP A 7 -14.87 2.07 -9.31
C ASP A 7 -14.98 2.20 -7.78
N ARG A 8 -16.14 2.63 -7.29
CA ARG A 8 -16.38 2.84 -5.85
C ARG A 8 -16.15 1.58 -5.02
N HIS A 9 -16.52 0.41 -5.54
CA HIS A 9 -16.38 -0.85 -4.81
C HIS A 9 -14.92 -1.25 -4.67
N ARG A 10 -14.17 -1.22 -5.78
CA ARG A 10 -12.73 -1.51 -5.77
C ARG A 10 -11.93 -0.49 -5.00
N ALA A 11 -12.30 0.80 -5.07
CA ALA A 11 -11.67 1.83 -4.26
C ALA A 11 -11.79 1.52 -2.75
N ALA A 12 -12.99 1.15 -2.29
CA ALA A 12 -13.19 0.74 -0.89
C ALA A 12 -12.44 -0.56 -0.55
N GLY A 13 -12.33 -1.50 -1.49
CA GLY A 13 -11.53 -2.71 -1.35
C GLY A 13 -10.04 -2.41 -1.19
N VAL A 14 -9.51 -1.50 -2.01
CA VAL A 14 -8.11 -1.04 -1.93
C VAL A 14 -7.84 -0.35 -0.60
N GLU A 15 -8.70 0.58 -0.16
CA GLU A 15 -8.56 1.23 1.15
C GLU A 15 -8.47 0.20 2.29
N ALA A 16 -9.37 -0.79 2.30
CA ALA A 16 -9.37 -1.85 3.31
C ALA A 16 -8.11 -2.73 3.23
N LEU A 17 -7.66 -3.10 2.02
CA LEU A 17 -6.46 -3.90 1.82
C LEU A 17 -5.20 -3.14 2.25
N CYS A 18 -5.10 -1.85 1.91
CA CYS A 18 -4.01 -0.99 2.35
C CYS A 18 -3.96 -0.91 3.87
N GLU A 19 -5.09 -0.70 4.54
CA GLU A 19 -5.15 -0.66 6.01
C GLU A 19 -4.76 -2.00 6.65
N LEU A 20 -5.15 -3.14 6.05
CA LEU A 20 -4.76 -4.46 6.56
C LEU A 20 -3.27 -4.77 6.38
N ILE A 21 -2.66 -4.30 5.30
CA ILE A 21 -1.25 -4.57 4.97
C ILE A 21 -0.30 -3.56 5.62
N VAL A 22 -0.70 -2.29 5.64
CA VAL A 22 0.02 -1.16 6.23
C VAL A 22 -0.97 -0.43 7.16
N PRO A 23 -1.06 -0.87 8.43
CA PRO A 23 -1.96 -0.27 9.41
C PRO A 23 -1.75 1.24 9.55
N GLY A 24 -2.84 2.00 9.61
CA GLY A 24 -2.85 3.45 9.66
C GLY A 24 -2.74 4.15 8.30
N SER A 25 -2.59 3.41 7.19
CA SER A 25 -2.48 4.01 5.86
C SER A 25 -3.78 4.63 5.35
N ALA A 26 -4.96 4.20 5.83
CA ALA A 26 -6.24 4.75 5.36
C ALA A 26 -6.33 6.29 5.49
N ARG A 27 -5.67 6.88 6.48
CA ARG A 27 -5.67 8.34 6.72
C ARG A 27 -5.05 9.16 5.59
N VAL A 28 -4.22 8.56 4.72
CA VAL A 28 -3.57 9.25 3.59
C VAL A 28 -4.33 9.09 2.27
N GLY A 29 -5.46 8.37 2.26
CA GLY A 29 -6.26 8.10 1.06
C GLY A 29 -5.52 7.26 0.00
N PRO A 30 -4.96 6.08 0.36
CA PRO A 30 -4.11 5.28 -0.52
C PRO A 30 -4.78 4.86 -1.82
N SER A 31 -6.11 4.75 -1.88
CA SER A 31 -6.81 4.42 -3.14
C SER A 31 -6.57 5.44 -4.25
N VAL A 32 -6.30 6.70 -3.91
CA VAL A 32 -5.98 7.75 -4.90
C VAL A 32 -4.60 7.52 -5.53
N TYR A 33 -3.61 7.14 -4.73
CA TYR A 33 -2.29 6.78 -5.23
C TYR A 33 -2.37 5.52 -6.11
N VAL A 34 -3.03 4.48 -5.61
CA VAL A 34 -3.16 3.20 -6.33
C VAL A 34 -3.90 3.40 -7.65
N ASP A 35 -4.99 4.17 -7.69
CA ASP A 35 -5.68 4.53 -8.94
C ASP A 35 -4.73 5.23 -9.92
N ALA A 36 -3.84 6.09 -9.42
CA ALA A 36 -2.89 6.78 -10.28
C ALA A 36 -1.82 5.86 -10.88
N ILE A 37 -1.31 4.92 -10.08
CA ILE A 37 -0.39 3.88 -10.56
C ILE A 37 -1.08 2.97 -11.58
N LEU A 38 -2.29 2.49 -11.28
CA LEU A 38 -3.08 1.66 -12.20
C LEU A 38 -3.35 2.40 -13.52
N ALA A 39 -3.64 3.70 -13.48
CA ALA A 39 -3.87 4.50 -14.67
C ALA A 39 -2.62 4.63 -15.56
N ALA A 40 -1.42 4.57 -14.97
CA ALA A 40 -0.14 4.66 -15.67
C ALA A 40 0.36 3.30 -16.21
N MET A 41 -0.21 2.18 -15.75
CA MET A 41 0.18 0.85 -16.19
C MET A 41 -0.24 0.56 -17.65
N PRO A 42 0.54 -0.25 -18.39
CA PRO A 42 0.08 -0.88 -19.63
C PRO A 42 -1.22 -1.66 -19.41
N ALA A 43 -2.07 -1.73 -20.44
CA ALA A 43 -3.42 -2.30 -20.30
C ALA A 43 -3.46 -3.71 -19.70
N GLY A 44 -2.60 -4.63 -20.18
CA GLY A 44 -2.53 -6.00 -19.65
C GLY A 44 -2.11 -6.04 -18.17
N ALA A 45 -1.07 -5.28 -17.80
CA ALA A 45 -0.60 -5.21 -16.42
C ALA A 45 -1.65 -4.60 -15.48
N ARG A 46 -2.39 -3.58 -15.94
CA ARG A 46 -3.52 -3.01 -15.20
C ARG A 46 -4.62 -4.04 -14.96
N GLU A 47 -4.97 -4.84 -15.96
CA GLU A 47 -5.97 -5.90 -15.79
C GLU A 47 -5.53 -6.98 -14.81
N ASP A 48 -4.26 -7.39 -14.86
CA ASP A 48 -3.68 -8.30 -13.87
C ASP A 48 -3.74 -7.72 -12.45
N ALA A 49 -3.41 -6.43 -12.29
CA ALA A 49 -3.48 -5.75 -11.00
C ALA A 49 -4.91 -5.67 -10.46
N LEU A 50 -5.89 -5.36 -11.31
CA LEU A 50 -7.30 -5.36 -10.92
C LEU A 50 -7.78 -6.76 -10.50
N ARG A 51 -7.36 -7.82 -11.20
CA ARG A 51 -7.66 -9.21 -10.80
C ARG A 51 -7.03 -9.56 -9.45
N ALA A 52 -5.80 -9.13 -9.20
CA ALA A 52 -5.13 -9.34 -7.91
C ALA A 52 -5.87 -8.63 -6.76
N ILE A 53 -6.30 -7.38 -6.98
CA ILE A 53 -7.12 -6.63 -6.01
C ILE A 53 -8.43 -7.37 -5.76
N ASP A 54 -9.15 -7.79 -6.81
CA ASP A 54 -10.41 -8.50 -6.68
C ASP A 54 -10.24 -9.85 -5.95
N ALA A 55 -9.14 -10.56 -6.18
CA ALA A 55 -8.85 -11.86 -5.56
C ALA A 55 -8.58 -11.78 -4.04
N LEU A 56 -8.10 -10.63 -3.56
CA LEU A 56 -7.84 -10.36 -2.14
C LEU A 56 -8.98 -9.55 -1.49
N SER A 57 -9.80 -8.90 -2.31
CA SER A 57 -10.96 -8.14 -1.85
C SER A 57 -11.90 -9.02 -1.05
N GLY A 58 -12.30 -8.54 0.13
CA GLY A 58 -13.15 -9.29 1.06
C GLY A 58 -12.42 -9.86 2.28
N ALA A 59 -11.08 -9.87 2.29
CA ALA A 59 -10.34 -10.03 3.52
C ALA A 59 -10.74 -8.94 4.54
N ARG A 60 -10.97 -9.34 5.79
CA ARG A 60 -11.39 -8.45 6.88
C ARG A 60 -10.39 -8.38 8.04
N SER A 61 -9.32 -9.15 7.95
CA SER A 61 -8.24 -9.21 8.95
C SER A 61 -6.94 -9.65 8.28
N ALA A 62 -5.81 -9.41 8.95
CA ALA A 62 -4.51 -9.91 8.52
C ALA A 62 -4.48 -11.46 8.46
N ASP A 63 -5.15 -12.14 9.39
CA ASP A 63 -5.26 -13.60 9.40
C ASP A 63 -5.98 -14.14 8.15
N ALA A 64 -6.97 -13.40 7.63
CA ALA A 64 -7.64 -13.76 6.39
C ALA A 64 -6.72 -13.66 5.16
N LEU A 65 -5.69 -12.81 5.23
CA LEU A 65 -4.67 -12.66 4.18
C LEU A 65 -3.51 -13.65 4.32
N ALA A 66 -3.28 -14.21 5.52
CA ALA A 66 -2.14 -15.10 5.77
C ALA A 66 -2.02 -16.28 4.79
N PRO A 67 -3.12 -16.98 4.40
CA PRO A 67 -3.04 -18.04 3.39
C PRO A 67 -2.59 -17.57 1.99
N ARG A 68 -2.68 -16.27 1.72
CA ARG A 68 -2.30 -15.64 0.44
C ARG A 68 -0.92 -14.99 0.48
N ALA A 69 -0.24 -14.95 1.63
CA ALA A 69 0.98 -14.17 1.83
C ALA A 69 2.12 -14.46 0.83
N HIS A 70 2.16 -15.66 0.27
CA HIS A 70 3.17 -16.11 -0.69
C HIS A 70 2.66 -16.21 -2.13
N THR A 71 1.54 -15.58 -2.45
CA THR A 71 0.98 -15.53 -3.80
C THR A 71 1.46 -14.29 -4.57
N PRO A 72 1.59 -14.36 -5.91
CA PRO A 72 1.93 -13.20 -6.72
C PRO A 72 0.95 -12.03 -6.55
N GLU A 73 -0.34 -12.33 -6.38
CA GLU A 73 -1.39 -11.33 -6.17
C GLU A 73 -1.16 -10.55 -4.88
N PHE A 74 -0.85 -11.25 -3.78
CA PHE A 74 -0.52 -10.61 -2.52
C PHE A 74 0.77 -9.81 -2.60
N ALA A 75 1.80 -10.32 -3.29
CA ALA A 75 3.04 -9.58 -3.48
C ALA A 75 2.81 -8.24 -4.22
N LEU A 76 1.97 -8.25 -5.27
CA LEU A 76 1.62 -7.04 -6.02
C LEU A 76 0.82 -6.05 -5.16
N VAL A 77 -0.24 -6.50 -4.50
CA VAL A 77 -1.07 -5.62 -3.66
C VAL A 77 -0.29 -5.08 -2.46
N ARG A 78 0.61 -5.90 -1.88
CA ARG A 78 1.52 -5.46 -0.83
C ARG A 78 2.48 -4.37 -1.32
N ALA A 79 3.05 -4.50 -2.51
CA ALA A 79 3.90 -3.47 -3.08
C ALA A 79 3.13 -2.16 -3.26
N LEU A 80 1.93 -2.21 -3.84
CA LEU A 80 1.07 -1.04 -4.02
C LEU A 80 0.70 -0.37 -2.69
N ALA A 81 0.36 -1.15 -1.66
CA ALA A 81 0.03 -0.61 -0.33
C ALA A 81 1.25 0.05 0.35
N ILE A 82 2.43 -0.58 0.26
CA ILE A 82 3.67 -0.02 0.78
C ILE A 82 4.01 1.29 0.06
N GLU A 83 3.94 1.32 -1.27
CA GLU A 83 4.21 2.53 -2.05
C GLU A 83 3.23 3.66 -1.73
N ALA A 84 1.93 3.35 -1.64
CA ALA A 84 0.89 4.34 -1.38
C ALA A 84 1.07 5.07 -0.03
N PHE A 85 1.76 4.45 0.92
CA PHE A 85 2.04 5.03 2.22
C PHE A 85 3.46 5.56 2.35
N TYR A 86 4.48 4.72 2.15
CA TYR A 86 5.89 5.06 2.40
C TYR A 86 6.52 5.96 1.33
N SER A 87 5.82 6.26 0.23
CA SER A 87 6.20 7.33 -0.70
C SER A 87 5.96 8.75 -0.15
N ASP A 88 5.39 8.85 1.05
CA ASP A 88 4.93 10.09 1.68
C ASP A 88 3.77 10.78 0.95
N PHE A 89 3.06 10.03 0.10
CA PHE A 89 1.87 10.53 -0.55
C PHE A 89 0.75 10.80 0.48
N VAL A 90 0.13 11.98 0.36
CA VAL A 90 -1.11 12.33 1.06
C VAL A 90 -2.11 12.82 0.02
N ALA A 91 -3.25 12.13 -0.12
CA ALA A 91 -4.27 12.54 -1.07
C ALA A 91 -4.84 13.92 -0.72
N PRO A 92 -5.22 14.74 -1.72
CA PRO A 92 -5.88 16.01 -1.45
C PRO A 92 -7.16 15.84 -0.61
N GLY A 93 -7.19 16.48 0.56
CA GLY A 93 -8.32 16.43 1.50
C GLY A 93 -8.25 15.29 2.53
N SER A 94 -7.20 14.47 2.50
CA SER A 94 -6.91 13.49 3.55
C SER A 94 -6.38 14.15 4.83
N GLU A 95 -6.56 13.48 5.96
CA GLU A 95 -6.15 13.99 7.27
C GLU A 95 -4.63 14.04 7.43
N GLY A 96 -3.91 13.13 6.76
CA GLY A 96 -2.48 12.94 7.03
C GLY A 96 -2.22 12.51 8.48
N PRO A 97 -1.02 12.72 9.04
CA PRO A 97 0.22 13.08 8.34
C PRO A 97 0.68 11.96 7.40
N GLY A 98 1.56 12.29 6.46
CA GLY A 98 2.28 11.32 5.63
C GLY A 98 3.18 10.40 6.45
N ALA A 99 3.65 9.31 5.85
CA ALA A 99 4.46 8.32 6.54
C ALA A 99 5.78 8.92 7.07
N TRP A 100 6.38 9.86 6.36
CA TRP A 100 7.67 10.43 6.74
C TRP A 100 7.55 11.29 8.00
N ALA A 101 6.48 12.07 8.10
CA ALA A 101 6.18 12.85 9.30
C ALA A 101 5.84 11.95 10.51
N GLU A 102 5.26 10.76 10.31
CA GLU A 102 4.99 9.81 11.40
C GLU A 102 6.25 9.13 11.92
N ILE A 103 7.13 8.69 11.01
CA ILE A 103 8.36 7.96 11.38
C ILE A 103 9.52 8.91 11.74
N ASP A 104 9.25 10.21 11.84
CA ASP A 104 10.25 11.26 12.03
C ASP A 104 11.41 11.08 11.03
N PHE A 105 11.07 10.94 9.74
CA PHE A 105 12.02 10.94 8.64
C PHE A 105 12.56 12.36 8.36
N GLU A 106 12.71 13.15 9.42
CA GLU A 106 13.52 14.35 9.43
C GLU A 106 14.97 13.94 9.73
N PRO A 107 15.97 14.56 9.09
CA PRO A 107 17.37 14.28 9.40
C PRO A 107 17.64 14.46 10.91
N PRO A 108 18.29 13.49 11.58
CA PRO A 108 19.68 13.13 11.32
C PRO A 108 19.80 12.06 10.24
N ARG A 109 20.95 12.00 9.56
CA ARG A 109 21.08 11.23 8.32
C ARG A 109 20.75 9.77 8.61
N ALA A 110 19.89 9.12 7.81
CA ALA A 110 19.62 7.67 7.89
C ALA A 110 20.88 6.76 7.75
N VAL A 111 22.05 7.37 7.53
CA VAL A 111 23.39 6.76 7.58
C VAL A 111 23.93 6.61 9.00
N ASP A 112 23.36 7.32 9.98
CA ASP A 112 23.76 7.33 11.39
C ASP A 112 23.02 6.25 12.21
N LEU A 113 22.02 5.59 11.60
CA LEU A 113 21.32 4.45 12.19
C LEU A 113 22.18 3.18 12.10
N GLU A 114 22.40 2.53 13.23
CA GLU A 114 22.99 1.18 13.28
C GLU A 114 22.00 0.19 12.66
N ARG A 115 22.39 -0.45 11.57
CA ARG A 115 21.57 -1.42 10.84
C ARG A 115 21.97 -2.81 11.29
N ASP A 116 21.30 -3.31 12.33
CA ASP A 116 21.48 -4.69 12.79
C ASP A 116 20.36 -5.60 12.25
N TRP A 117 20.77 -6.68 11.58
CA TRP A 117 19.89 -7.74 11.09
C TRP A 117 20.19 -9.09 11.75
N SER A 118 20.88 -9.08 12.90
CA SER A 118 21.31 -10.28 13.63
C SER A 118 20.16 -11.20 14.02
N TYR A 119 18.96 -10.64 14.25
CA TYR A 119 17.74 -11.40 14.53
C TYR A 119 17.30 -12.29 13.34
N LEU A 120 17.73 -11.98 12.11
CA LEU A 120 17.57 -12.82 10.92
C LEU A 120 18.73 -13.80 10.70
N GLY A 121 19.73 -13.80 11.58
CA GLY A 121 20.96 -14.58 11.43
C GLY A 121 21.93 -14.01 10.39
N ILE A 122 21.72 -12.77 9.93
CA ILE A 122 22.60 -12.08 8.98
C ILE A 122 23.53 -11.15 9.76
N ARG A 123 24.82 -11.18 9.46
CA ARG A 123 25.85 -10.29 10.02
C ARG A 123 26.62 -9.62 8.90
#